data_AF-A0AA42NSM1-F1
#
_entry.id   AF-A0AA42NSM1-F1
#
_cell.length_a   1.000
_cell.length_b   1.000
_cell.length_c   1.000
_cell.angle_alpha   90.00
_cell.angle_beta   90.00
_cell.angle_gamma   90.00
#
_symmetry.space_group_name_H-M   'P 1'
#
loop_
_entity.id
_entity.type
_entity.pdbx_description
1 polymer ?
#
loop_
_entity_poly.entity_id
_entity_poly.type
_entity_poly.pdbx_seq_one_letter_code
_entity_poly.pdbx_strand_id
1 'polypeptide(L)'
;ADYVSGSGTSALVFRLTVASGQADSNGIAVGSAIQANGGSLRDAAGNDAVATLNSVGATTGVLVDAADPTVVSVAVPPAGAYAAGSVLTFTVNLSEAVTVDTTGGTPRLLLDIGGHSVYADYVSGSGSSALVFRYTVQAGDTDSDGIAVSALASNGGTLQDAAGNAMDLNLVGIGNTGGVLIDTTAPAATGITRIDASPTGSSSVSYTVTFSESVSGVDASDFSLIFTGSASGSIASVT
;
A
#
# COMPACT_ATOMS: atom_id res chain seq x y z
N ALA A 1 -4.69 -36.87 -13.61
CA ALA A 1 -3.29 -36.92 -14.09
C ALA A 1 -3.31 -37.43 -15.51
N ASP A 2 -2.56 -36.78 -16.38
CA ASP A 2 -2.54 -37.06 -17.82
C ASP A 2 -1.27 -37.84 -18.16
N TYR A 3 -1.40 -38.77 -19.11
CA TYR A 3 -0.25 -39.44 -19.69
C TYR A 3 0.58 -38.45 -20.51
N VAL A 4 1.88 -38.43 -20.30
CA VAL A 4 2.81 -37.51 -20.96
C VAL A 4 3.65 -38.24 -22.01
N SER A 5 4.32 -39.34 -21.63
CA SER A 5 5.26 -40.05 -22.51
C SER A 5 5.64 -41.44 -21.98
N GLY A 6 6.33 -42.24 -22.81
CA GLY A 6 6.91 -43.54 -22.41
C GLY A 6 6.31 -44.80 -23.06
N SER A 7 5.31 -44.66 -23.93
CA SER A 7 4.72 -45.78 -24.67
C SER A 7 5.79 -46.54 -25.49
N GLY A 8 5.73 -47.87 -25.46
CA GLY A 8 6.73 -48.74 -26.06
C GLY A 8 8.02 -48.90 -25.23
N THR A 9 8.09 -48.32 -24.03
CA THR A 9 9.22 -48.47 -23.11
C THR A 9 8.78 -49.12 -21.79
N SER A 10 9.73 -49.37 -20.89
CA SER A 10 9.47 -49.90 -19.55
C SER A 10 9.08 -48.85 -18.51
N ALA A 11 8.94 -47.57 -18.91
CA ALA A 11 8.60 -46.48 -18.00
C ALA A 11 7.57 -45.55 -18.63
N LEU A 12 6.55 -45.17 -17.86
CA LEU A 12 5.54 -44.19 -18.27
C LEU A 12 5.68 -42.94 -17.41
N VAL A 13 5.51 -41.77 -18.02
CA VAL A 13 5.47 -40.49 -17.32
C VAL A 13 4.03 -39.99 -17.32
N PHE A 14 3.54 -39.64 -16.13
CA PHE A 14 2.26 -38.99 -15.92
C PHE A 14 2.49 -37.63 -15.27
N ARG A 15 1.57 -36.69 -15.52
CA ARG A 15 1.57 -35.38 -14.90
C ARG A 15 0.22 -35.12 -14.24
N LEU A 16 0.26 -34.71 -12.97
CA LEU A 16 -0.87 -34.01 -12.38
C LEU A 16 -0.72 -32.52 -12.73
N THR A 17 -1.73 -31.96 -13.37
CA THR A 17 -1.84 -30.52 -13.56
C THR A 17 -2.74 -29.99 -12.45
N VAL A 18 -2.20 -29.12 -11.61
CA VAL A 18 -2.95 -28.44 -10.55
C VAL A 18 -3.64 -27.22 -11.15
N ALA A 19 -4.92 -27.03 -10.85
CA ALA A 19 -5.64 -25.82 -11.25
C ALA A 19 -5.31 -24.66 -10.29
N SER A 20 -5.36 -23.41 -10.79
CA SER A 20 -5.25 -22.22 -9.95
C SER A 20 -6.28 -22.25 -8.81
N GLY A 21 -5.88 -21.77 -7.63
CA GLY A 21 -6.66 -21.75 -6.41
C GLY A 21 -6.73 -23.08 -5.66
N GLN A 22 -6.09 -24.15 -6.14
CA GLN A 22 -6.05 -25.42 -5.43
C GLN A 22 -4.93 -25.43 -4.39
N ALA A 23 -5.23 -25.97 -3.21
CA ALA A 23 -4.24 -26.22 -2.17
C ALA A 23 -4.41 -27.65 -1.62
N ASP A 24 -3.28 -28.26 -1.31
CA ASP A 24 -3.18 -29.56 -0.66
C ASP A 24 -2.07 -29.50 0.38
N SER A 25 -2.47 -29.38 1.65
CA SER A 25 -1.56 -29.24 2.79
C SER A 25 -1.26 -30.56 3.51
N ASN A 26 -1.90 -31.67 3.11
CA ASN A 26 -1.70 -32.99 3.70
C ASN A 26 -1.11 -34.03 2.74
N GLY A 27 -0.86 -33.63 1.50
CA GLY A 27 -0.14 -34.39 0.49
C GLY A 27 -1.06 -35.14 -0.47
N ILE A 28 -0.58 -35.32 -1.70
CA ILE A 28 -1.32 -36.01 -2.75
C ILE A 28 -1.37 -37.52 -2.47
N ALA A 29 -2.54 -38.15 -2.61
CA ALA A 29 -2.65 -39.61 -2.58
C ALA A 29 -2.60 -40.21 -4.00
N VAL A 30 -1.89 -41.32 -4.14
CA VAL A 30 -1.91 -42.14 -5.37
C VAL A 30 -2.73 -43.40 -5.10
N GLY A 31 -3.57 -43.81 -6.06
CA GLY A 31 -4.35 -45.04 -5.97
C GLY A 31 -3.46 -46.30 -5.91
N SER A 32 -4.04 -47.45 -5.55
CA SER A 32 -3.30 -48.71 -5.42
C SER A 32 -2.99 -49.40 -6.76
N ALA A 33 -3.49 -48.91 -7.88
CA ALA A 33 -3.28 -49.49 -9.21
C ALA A 33 -3.40 -48.43 -10.33
N ILE A 34 -2.78 -48.71 -11.48
CA ILE A 34 -2.98 -47.97 -12.73
C ILE A 34 -4.36 -48.32 -13.29
N GLN A 35 -5.16 -47.29 -13.57
CA GLN A 35 -6.44 -47.46 -14.27
C GLN A 35 -6.21 -47.21 -15.76
N ALA A 36 -6.42 -48.25 -16.58
CA ALA A 36 -6.18 -48.15 -18.01
C ALA A 36 -7.22 -47.27 -18.74
N ASN A 37 -8.38 -47.01 -18.13
CA ASN A 37 -9.44 -46.13 -18.65
C ASN A 37 -9.80 -46.39 -20.12
N GLY A 38 -9.89 -47.66 -20.50
CA GLY A 38 -10.19 -48.11 -21.87
C GLY A 38 -8.97 -48.30 -22.77
N GLY A 39 -7.77 -47.94 -22.31
CA GLY A 39 -6.50 -48.28 -22.97
C GLY A 39 -6.05 -49.71 -22.71
N SER A 40 -4.98 -50.13 -23.42
CA SER A 40 -4.33 -51.43 -23.21
C SER A 40 -2.89 -51.24 -22.74
N LEU A 41 -2.54 -51.89 -21.62
CA LEU A 41 -1.18 -51.95 -21.10
C LEU A 41 -0.66 -53.36 -21.37
N ARG A 42 -0.02 -53.56 -22.52
CA ARG A 42 0.49 -54.87 -22.97
C ARG A 42 1.92 -54.77 -23.43
N ASP A 43 2.67 -55.86 -23.28
CA ASP A 43 3.94 -56.01 -23.97
C ASP A 43 3.76 -56.34 -25.46
N ALA A 44 4.87 -56.40 -26.20
CA ALA A 44 4.84 -56.71 -27.64
C ALA A 44 4.34 -58.13 -27.97
N ALA A 45 4.40 -59.05 -27.00
CA ALA A 45 3.87 -60.40 -27.14
C ALA A 45 2.35 -60.48 -26.82
N GLY A 46 1.76 -59.38 -26.35
CA GLY A 46 0.34 -59.27 -26.04
C GLY A 46 -0.03 -59.61 -24.60
N ASN A 47 0.96 -59.78 -23.70
CA ASN A 47 0.70 -60.06 -22.29
C ASN A 47 0.22 -58.79 -21.58
N ASP A 48 -0.85 -58.89 -20.78
CA ASP A 48 -1.36 -57.77 -19.97
C ASP A 48 -0.40 -57.41 -18.82
N ALA A 49 -0.23 -56.11 -18.57
CA ALA A 49 0.55 -55.60 -17.46
C ALA A 49 -0.18 -55.85 -16.12
N VAL A 50 0.59 -56.18 -15.07
CA VAL A 50 0.10 -56.14 -13.70
C VAL A 50 -0.04 -54.67 -13.28
N ALA A 51 -1.27 -54.20 -13.12
CA ALA A 51 -1.54 -52.77 -12.89
C ALA A 51 -1.40 -52.32 -11.43
N THR A 52 -1.30 -53.25 -10.47
CA THR A 52 -1.13 -52.91 -9.04
C THR A 52 0.20 -52.19 -8.83
N LEU A 53 0.14 -51.03 -8.17
CA LEU A 53 1.35 -50.28 -7.83
C LEU A 53 2.02 -50.93 -6.62
N ASN A 54 3.33 -51.12 -6.72
CA ASN A 54 4.19 -51.57 -5.64
C ASN A 54 5.31 -50.54 -5.40
N SER A 55 5.85 -50.52 -4.18
CA SER A 55 6.97 -49.63 -3.81
C SER A 55 6.68 -48.14 -4.05
N VAL A 56 5.44 -47.70 -3.86
CA VAL A 56 5.07 -46.29 -3.96
C VAL A 56 5.78 -45.51 -2.85
N GLY A 57 6.55 -44.49 -3.24
CA GLY A 57 7.21 -43.60 -2.28
C GLY A 57 6.21 -42.83 -1.41
N ALA A 58 6.69 -42.26 -0.30
CA ALA A 58 5.83 -41.44 0.56
C ALA A 58 5.33 -40.20 -0.20
N THR A 59 4.02 -39.99 -0.24
CA THR A 59 3.40 -38.87 -0.98
C THR A 59 2.84 -37.77 -0.06
N THR A 60 2.87 -37.98 1.26
CA THR A 60 2.41 -37.03 2.28
C THR A 60 3.21 -35.72 2.31
N GLY A 61 4.40 -35.68 1.69
CA GLY A 61 5.21 -34.46 1.55
C GLY A 61 5.03 -33.72 0.23
N VAL A 62 4.16 -34.21 -0.66
CA VAL A 62 3.87 -33.55 -1.94
C VAL A 62 2.75 -32.54 -1.72
N LEU A 63 3.12 -31.38 -1.20
CA LEU A 63 2.19 -30.29 -0.91
C LEU A 63 1.94 -29.44 -2.16
N VAL A 64 0.77 -28.83 -2.21
CA VAL A 64 0.36 -27.94 -3.30
C VAL A 64 -0.16 -26.65 -2.70
N ASP A 65 0.32 -25.54 -3.23
CA ASP A 65 -0.25 -24.23 -3.00
C ASP A 65 -0.26 -23.48 -4.33
N ALA A 66 -1.43 -23.34 -4.91
CA ALA A 66 -1.67 -22.62 -6.16
C ALA A 66 -2.65 -21.46 -5.96
N ALA A 67 -2.85 -21.01 -4.71
CA ALA A 67 -3.69 -19.87 -4.39
C ALA A 67 -2.85 -18.59 -4.47
N ASP A 68 -3.33 -17.61 -5.25
CA ASP A 68 -2.66 -16.31 -5.32
C ASP A 68 -2.98 -15.48 -4.05
N PRO A 69 -1.99 -14.80 -3.46
CA PRO A 69 -2.26 -13.82 -2.40
C PRO A 69 -3.15 -12.69 -2.92
N THR A 70 -4.10 -12.22 -2.13
CA THR A 70 -5.03 -11.15 -2.50
C THR A 70 -5.03 -10.03 -1.47
N VAL A 71 -5.39 -8.82 -1.90
CA VAL A 71 -5.67 -7.72 -0.95
C VAL A 71 -7.01 -7.98 -0.26
N VAL A 72 -7.04 -7.79 1.06
CA VAL A 72 -8.25 -7.91 1.89
C VAL A 72 -8.79 -6.53 2.29
N SER A 73 -7.90 -5.59 2.58
CA SER A 73 -8.27 -4.21 2.92
C SER A 73 -7.09 -3.25 2.79
N VAL A 74 -7.36 -1.95 2.74
CA VAL A 74 -6.35 -0.90 2.86
C VAL A 74 -6.70 0.00 4.03
N ALA A 75 -5.90 -0.05 5.09
CA ALA A 75 -5.97 0.92 6.18
C ALA A 75 -5.31 2.24 5.74
N VAL A 76 -5.99 3.35 6.00
CA VAL A 76 -5.63 4.70 5.56
C VAL A 76 -5.24 5.59 6.75
N PRO A 77 -4.57 6.73 6.54
CA PRO A 77 -4.28 7.68 7.61
C PRO A 77 -5.54 8.11 8.36
N PRO A 78 -5.43 8.46 9.66
CA PRO A 78 -6.55 9.04 10.38
C PRO A 78 -7.08 10.31 9.71
N ALA A 79 -8.37 10.58 9.85
CA ALA A 79 -8.94 11.85 9.42
C ALA A 79 -8.28 13.01 10.16
N GLY A 80 -7.97 14.08 9.43
CA GLY A 80 -7.26 15.25 9.93
C GLY A 80 -6.81 16.16 8.78
N ALA A 81 -6.33 17.35 9.14
CA ALA A 81 -5.66 18.25 8.21
C ALA A 81 -4.14 18.05 8.33
N TYR A 82 -3.49 17.81 7.21
CA TYR A 82 -2.06 17.53 7.13
C TYR A 82 -1.35 18.67 6.39
N ALA A 83 -0.28 19.18 7.00
CA ALA A 83 0.59 20.18 6.37
C ALA A 83 1.70 19.54 5.54
N ALA A 84 2.36 20.31 4.68
CA ALA A 84 3.59 19.90 4.01
C ALA A 84 4.62 19.34 5.02
N GLY A 85 5.24 18.21 4.67
CA GLY A 85 6.16 17.45 5.53
C GLY A 85 5.46 16.43 6.45
N SER A 86 4.14 16.43 6.54
CA SER A 86 3.39 15.38 7.25
C SER A 86 3.53 14.03 6.55
N VAL A 87 3.57 12.95 7.35
CA VAL A 87 3.70 11.58 6.82
C VAL A 87 2.37 10.86 6.90
N LEU A 88 1.82 10.52 5.73
CA LEU A 88 0.65 9.67 5.57
C LEU A 88 1.10 8.22 5.49
N THR A 89 0.57 7.35 6.37
CA THR A 89 0.89 5.92 6.39
C THR A 89 -0.32 5.10 5.97
N PHE A 90 -0.11 4.15 5.06
CA PHE A 90 -1.10 3.22 4.55
C PHE A 90 -0.64 1.79 4.85
N THR A 91 -1.58 0.90 5.16
CA THR A 91 -1.29 -0.54 5.33
C THR A 91 -2.20 -1.35 4.43
N VAL A 92 -1.61 -2.05 3.46
CA VAL A 92 -2.31 -2.99 2.59
C VAL A 92 -2.28 -4.36 3.27
N ASN A 93 -3.45 -4.83 3.70
CA ASN A 93 -3.62 -6.12 4.37
C ASN A 93 -3.94 -7.20 3.33
N LEU A 94 -3.31 -8.35 3.46
CA LEU A 94 -3.32 -9.44 2.49
C LEU A 94 -3.98 -10.70 3.06
N SER A 95 -4.41 -11.61 2.18
CA SER A 95 -4.96 -12.92 2.57
C SER A 95 -3.94 -13.84 3.22
N GLU A 96 -2.67 -13.65 2.91
CA GLU A 96 -1.55 -14.44 3.41
C GLU A 96 -0.23 -13.66 3.35
N ALA A 97 0.86 -14.30 3.77
CA ALA A 97 2.17 -13.68 3.80
C ALA A 97 2.77 -13.53 2.40
N VAL A 98 3.25 -12.33 2.07
CA VAL A 98 3.88 -12.02 0.79
C VAL A 98 5.32 -11.57 1.00
N THR A 99 6.24 -12.20 0.28
CA THR A 99 7.62 -11.77 0.12
C THR A 99 7.70 -10.71 -0.97
N VAL A 100 8.29 -9.58 -0.63
CA VAL A 100 8.56 -8.47 -1.56
C VAL A 100 10.03 -8.50 -1.97
N ASP A 101 10.29 -8.68 -3.27
CA ASP A 101 11.61 -8.50 -3.87
C ASP A 101 11.67 -7.13 -4.55
N THR A 102 12.66 -6.32 -4.15
CA THR A 102 12.85 -4.95 -4.65
C THR A 102 14.00 -4.80 -5.64
N THR A 103 14.66 -5.89 -6.04
CA THR A 103 15.83 -5.87 -6.92
C THR A 103 15.55 -5.29 -8.31
N GLY A 104 14.36 -5.54 -8.86
CA GLY A 104 13.91 -5.01 -10.15
C GLY A 104 13.18 -3.66 -10.07
N GLY A 105 12.91 -3.18 -8.85
CA GLY A 105 12.12 -1.99 -8.57
C GLY A 105 11.33 -2.14 -7.28
N THR A 106 10.77 -1.04 -6.76
CA THR A 106 10.10 -1.04 -5.46
C THR A 106 8.60 -0.80 -5.64
N PRO A 107 7.71 -1.60 -5.04
CA PRO A 107 6.27 -1.40 -5.11
C PRO A 107 5.85 -0.02 -4.60
N ARG A 108 4.77 0.53 -5.17
CA ARG A 108 4.23 1.84 -4.78
C ARG A 108 2.71 1.82 -4.80
N LEU A 109 2.13 2.67 -3.97
CA LEU A 109 0.70 2.89 -3.92
C LEU A 109 0.40 4.25 -4.57
N LEU A 110 -0.34 4.23 -5.68
CA LEU A 110 -0.81 5.42 -6.37
C LEU A 110 -1.91 6.09 -5.55
N LEU A 111 -1.75 7.38 -5.32
CA LEU A 111 -2.72 8.25 -4.67
C LEU A 111 -3.17 9.34 -5.65
N ASP A 112 -4.38 9.85 -5.44
CA ASP A 112 -4.85 11.12 -5.98
C ASP A 112 -4.90 12.12 -4.83
N ILE A 113 -4.21 13.25 -4.98
CA ILE A 113 -4.20 14.35 -4.03
C ILE A 113 -4.44 15.65 -4.81
N GLY A 114 -5.56 16.32 -4.55
CA GLY A 114 -5.92 17.57 -5.21
C GLY A 114 -6.08 17.45 -6.74
N GLY A 115 -6.36 16.25 -7.26
CA GLY A 115 -6.44 15.96 -8.70
C GLY A 115 -5.09 15.60 -9.34
N HIS A 116 -4.04 15.41 -8.54
CA HIS A 116 -2.70 15.03 -8.99
C HIS A 116 -2.34 13.62 -8.53
N SER A 117 -1.82 12.83 -9.48
CA SER A 117 -1.28 11.50 -9.19
C SER A 117 0.07 11.60 -8.47
N VAL A 118 0.15 11.06 -7.26
CA VAL A 118 1.38 10.93 -6.47
C VAL A 118 1.55 9.49 -5.97
N TYR A 119 2.73 9.14 -5.45
CA TYR A 119 3.01 7.76 -5.05
C TYR A 119 3.47 7.69 -3.59
N ALA A 120 2.80 6.87 -2.78
CA ALA A 120 3.33 6.42 -1.51
C ALA A 120 4.30 5.25 -1.74
N ASP A 121 5.48 5.33 -1.14
CA ASP A 121 6.55 4.34 -1.31
C ASP A 121 6.38 3.18 -0.33
N TYR A 122 6.71 1.97 -0.77
CA TYR A 122 6.81 0.81 0.11
C TYR A 122 7.90 1.01 1.17
N VAL A 123 7.59 0.66 2.42
CA VAL A 123 8.49 0.86 3.57
C VAL A 123 8.85 -0.47 4.25
N SER A 124 7.88 -1.36 4.46
CA SER A 124 8.10 -2.60 5.23
C SER A 124 6.96 -3.60 5.07
N GLY A 125 7.15 -4.82 5.60
CA GLY A 125 6.12 -5.87 5.63
C GLY A 125 6.43 -7.14 4.84
N SER A 126 7.60 -7.24 4.21
CA SER A 126 8.02 -8.42 3.45
C SER A 126 8.04 -9.66 4.33
N GLY A 127 7.49 -10.77 3.81
CA GLY A 127 7.29 -12.02 4.55
C GLY A 127 6.10 -12.00 5.51
N SER A 128 5.21 -11.00 5.41
CA SER A 128 4.02 -10.88 6.25
C SER A 128 2.77 -10.59 5.42
N SER A 129 1.59 -10.62 6.05
CA SER A 129 0.30 -10.32 5.42
C SER A 129 -0.08 -8.84 5.52
N ALA A 130 0.86 -7.95 5.84
CA ALA A 130 0.62 -6.51 5.95
C ALA A 130 1.80 -5.72 5.37
N LEU A 131 1.56 -5.01 4.26
CA LEU A 131 2.55 -4.17 3.59
C LEU A 131 2.31 -2.71 3.92
N VAL A 132 3.35 -2.01 4.38
CA VAL A 132 3.26 -0.61 4.82
C VAL A 132 3.83 0.30 3.73
N PHE A 133 3.06 1.33 3.39
CA PHE A 133 3.42 2.38 2.44
C PHE A 133 3.36 3.75 3.10
N ARG A 134 4.21 4.69 2.68
CA ARG A 134 4.21 6.06 3.20
C ARG A 134 4.33 7.10 2.10
N TYR A 135 3.57 8.18 2.27
CA TYR A 135 3.70 9.41 1.49
C TYR A 135 4.07 10.56 2.42
N THR A 136 5.04 11.38 2.03
CA THR A 136 5.31 12.64 2.73
C THR A 136 4.67 13.76 1.92
N VAL A 137 3.75 14.50 2.52
CA VAL A 137 3.05 15.61 1.87
C VAL A 137 4.06 16.63 1.36
N GLN A 138 3.98 16.97 0.08
CA GLN A 138 4.83 17.97 -0.56
C GLN A 138 4.12 19.33 -0.57
N ALA A 139 4.89 20.41 -0.77
CA ALA A 139 4.29 21.71 -0.99
C ALA A 139 3.49 21.72 -2.31
N GLY A 140 2.26 22.23 -2.28
CA GLY A 140 1.37 22.25 -3.45
C GLY A 140 0.34 21.12 -3.49
N ASP A 141 0.44 20.12 -2.61
CA ASP A 141 -0.48 18.97 -2.51
C ASP A 141 -1.83 19.32 -1.86
N THR A 142 -2.30 20.56 -1.95
CA THR A 142 -3.53 21.00 -1.28
C THR A 142 -4.75 20.21 -1.76
N ASP A 143 -5.49 19.63 -0.82
CA ASP A 143 -6.65 18.78 -1.06
C ASP A 143 -7.68 19.02 0.05
N SER A 144 -8.83 19.59 -0.33
CA SER A 144 -9.88 20.01 0.62
C SER A 144 -11.07 19.06 0.68
N ASP A 145 -11.16 18.07 -0.20
CA ASP A 145 -12.25 17.09 -0.29
C ASP A 145 -11.82 15.65 0.02
N GLY A 146 -10.52 15.46 0.29
CA GLY A 146 -9.93 14.24 0.81
C GLY A 146 -9.24 13.44 -0.30
N ILE A 147 -8.08 12.87 0.04
CA ILE A 147 -7.27 12.11 -0.91
C ILE A 147 -8.01 10.86 -1.43
N ALA A 148 -7.50 10.23 -2.49
CA ALA A 148 -7.90 8.88 -2.90
C ALA A 148 -6.71 7.91 -2.96
N VAL A 149 -6.98 6.63 -2.69
CA VAL A 149 -6.05 5.53 -2.97
C VAL A 149 -6.51 4.86 -4.26
N SER A 150 -5.69 4.91 -5.31
CA SER A 150 -6.13 4.53 -6.65
C SER A 150 -5.68 3.13 -7.06
N ALA A 151 -4.41 2.78 -6.84
CA ALA A 151 -3.87 1.50 -7.31
C ALA A 151 -2.61 1.07 -6.55
N LEU A 152 -2.40 -0.24 -6.43
CA LEU A 152 -1.11 -0.82 -6.04
C LEU A 152 -0.35 -1.24 -7.30
N ALA A 153 0.92 -0.84 -7.41
CA ALA A 153 1.78 -1.20 -8.52
C ALA A 153 3.05 -1.89 -7.99
N SER A 154 3.45 -2.98 -8.64
CA SER A 154 4.71 -3.66 -8.33
C SER A 154 5.93 -2.82 -8.72
N ASN A 155 5.78 -1.95 -9.74
CA ASN A 155 6.80 -1.01 -10.20
C ASN A 155 8.18 -1.67 -10.38
N GLY A 156 8.20 -2.82 -11.04
CA GLY A 156 9.41 -3.61 -11.31
C GLY A 156 9.81 -4.59 -10.21
N GLY A 157 9.24 -4.46 -9.00
CA GLY A 157 9.39 -5.45 -7.93
C GLY A 157 8.52 -6.69 -8.14
N THR A 158 8.70 -7.69 -7.29
CA THR A 158 7.81 -8.88 -7.24
C THR A 158 7.16 -9.00 -5.87
N LEU A 159 5.92 -9.49 -5.86
CA LEU A 159 5.12 -9.74 -4.67
C LEU A 159 4.58 -11.17 -4.82
N GLN A 160 5.15 -12.12 -4.07
CA GLN A 160 4.80 -13.53 -4.17
C GLN A 160 4.71 -14.18 -2.78
N ASP A 161 3.92 -15.24 -2.64
CA ASP A 161 3.95 -16.08 -1.45
C ASP A 161 5.21 -16.97 -1.39
N ALA A 162 5.23 -17.90 -0.44
CA ALA A 162 6.33 -18.86 -0.29
C ALA A 162 6.35 -19.96 -1.37
N ALA A 163 5.22 -20.22 -2.04
CA ALA A 163 5.08 -21.21 -3.10
C ALA A 163 5.44 -20.64 -4.49
N GLY A 164 5.58 -19.32 -4.61
CA GLY A 164 5.88 -18.59 -5.84
C GLY A 164 4.64 -18.11 -6.59
N ASN A 165 3.46 -18.14 -5.96
CA ASN A 165 2.26 -17.56 -6.56
C ASN A 165 2.32 -16.04 -6.50
N ALA A 166 2.00 -15.39 -7.62
CA ALA A 166 2.04 -13.94 -7.71
C ALA A 166 0.81 -13.33 -7.06
N MET A 167 1.01 -12.29 -6.25
CA MET A 167 -0.07 -11.57 -5.60
C MET A 167 -0.97 -10.85 -6.63
N ASP A 168 -2.28 -10.96 -6.46
CA ASP A 168 -3.26 -10.07 -7.11
C ASP A 168 -3.18 -8.67 -6.47
N LEU A 169 -2.86 -7.66 -7.28
CA LEU A 169 -2.67 -6.28 -6.86
C LEU A 169 -3.98 -5.46 -6.83
N ASN A 170 -5.12 -6.07 -7.17
CA ASN A 170 -6.41 -5.41 -7.11
C ASN A 170 -6.74 -4.96 -5.68
N LEU A 171 -6.89 -3.65 -5.50
CA LEU A 171 -7.26 -3.08 -4.20
C LEU A 171 -8.74 -3.29 -3.91
N VAL A 172 -9.03 -3.72 -2.68
CA VAL A 172 -10.40 -3.83 -2.14
C VAL A 172 -10.41 -3.31 -0.70
N GLY A 173 -11.60 -2.99 -0.19
CA GLY A 173 -11.77 -2.60 1.21
C GLY A 173 -10.94 -1.38 1.61
N ILE A 174 -10.84 -0.39 0.72
CA ILE A 174 -10.12 0.86 0.99
C ILE A 174 -10.88 1.63 2.08
N GLY A 175 -10.17 2.04 3.13
CA GLY A 175 -10.74 2.87 4.20
C GLY A 175 -11.23 4.23 3.70
N ASN A 176 -12.09 4.89 4.46
CA ASN A 176 -12.62 6.21 4.10
C ASN A 176 -11.51 7.27 4.18
N THR A 177 -11.24 7.94 3.06
CA THR A 177 -10.23 8.99 2.93
C THR A 177 -10.79 10.41 2.84
N GLY A 178 -12.12 10.59 2.85
CA GLY A 178 -12.76 11.91 2.71
C GLY A 178 -12.51 12.87 3.88
N GLY A 179 -11.94 12.37 4.98
CA GLY A 179 -11.47 13.20 6.10
C GLY A 179 -9.97 13.40 6.15
N VAL A 180 -9.19 12.84 5.21
CA VAL A 180 -7.74 13.01 5.12
C VAL A 180 -7.48 14.20 4.21
N LEU A 181 -7.50 15.38 4.82
CA LEU A 181 -7.39 16.67 4.14
C LEU A 181 -5.95 17.15 4.16
N ILE A 182 -5.53 17.89 3.14
CA ILE A 182 -4.18 18.44 3.05
C ILE A 182 -4.25 19.95 2.84
N ASP A 183 -3.59 20.69 3.71
CA ASP A 183 -3.42 22.13 3.56
C ASP A 183 -1.93 22.47 3.52
N THR A 184 -1.47 22.89 2.34
CA THR A 184 -0.07 23.30 2.12
C THR A 184 0.07 24.80 1.95
N THR A 185 -1.02 25.55 2.13
CA THR A 185 -1.01 27.01 2.04
C THR A 185 -0.51 27.57 3.36
N ALA A 186 0.50 28.45 3.31
CA ALA A 186 0.99 29.09 4.52
C ALA A 186 0.21 30.38 4.84
N PRO A 187 0.03 30.72 6.13
CA PRO A 187 -0.60 31.97 6.52
C PRO A 187 0.23 33.17 6.06
N ALA A 188 -0.42 34.15 5.44
CA ALA A 188 0.18 35.41 5.03
C ALA A 188 -0.50 36.58 5.76
N ALA A 189 0.28 37.55 6.24
CA ALA A 189 -0.26 38.82 6.71
C ALA A 189 -0.80 39.61 5.51
N THR A 190 -2.10 39.90 5.50
CA THR A 190 -2.81 40.56 4.40
C THR A 190 -3.04 42.05 4.65
N GLY A 191 -2.93 42.51 5.89
CA GLY A 191 -3.06 43.92 6.21
C GLY A 191 -2.71 44.27 7.65
N ILE A 192 -2.40 45.55 7.86
CA ILE A 192 -2.33 46.16 9.17
C ILE A 192 -3.13 47.46 9.16
N THR A 193 -4.10 47.57 10.06
CA THR A 193 -4.95 48.76 10.18
C THR A 193 -4.85 49.31 11.58
N ARG A 194 -4.82 50.64 11.69
CA ARG A 194 -4.90 51.31 12.98
C ARG A 194 -6.34 51.32 13.46
N ILE A 195 -6.55 51.01 14.75
CA ILE A 195 -7.85 51.07 15.41
C ILE A 195 -8.14 52.48 15.91
N ASP A 196 -7.16 53.11 16.54
CA ASP A 196 -7.33 54.42 17.19
C ASP A 196 -7.32 55.61 16.22
N ALA A 197 -7.91 56.72 16.66
CA ALA A 197 -7.96 57.96 15.90
C ALA A 197 -6.57 58.49 15.49
N SER A 198 -6.54 59.22 14.38
CA SER A 198 -5.34 59.90 13.88
C SER A 198 -5.69 61.32 13.42
N PRO A 199 -5.03 62.38 13.95
CA PRO A 199 -4.03 62.34 15.03
C PRO A 199 -4.66 61.97 16.39
N THR A 200 -3.83 61.54 17.35
CA THR A 200 -4.26 61.26 18.73
C THR A 200 -3.28 61.82 19.74
N GLY A 201 -3.78 62.19 20.93
CA GLY A 201 -3.00 62.53 22.12
C GLY A 201 -2.87 61.39 23.13
N SER A 202 -3.41 60.21 22.83
CA SER A 202 -3.33 59.03 23.70
C SER A 202 -1.90 58.51 23.84
N SER A 203 -1.56 57.94 25.00
CA SER A 203 -0.27 57.31 25.26
C SER A 203 -0.12 55.91 24.67
N SER A 204 -1.17 55.37 24.06
CA SER A 204 -1.19 54.06 23.40
C SER A 204 -1.97 54.15 22.10
N VAL A 205 -1.59 53.29 21.16
CA VAL A 205 -2.31 53.06 19.91
C VAL A 205 -2.35 51.57 19.62
N SER A 206 -3.42 51.13 19.00
CA SER A 206 -3.75 49.74 18.75
C SER A 206 -3.88 49.49 17.25
N TYR A 207 -3.48 48.30 16.83
CA TYR A 207 -3.52 47.88 15.45
C TYR A 207 -4.17 46.50 15.35
N THR A 208 -4.88 46.27 14.26
CA THR A 208 -5.30 44.94 13.84
C THR A 208 -4.38 44.50 12.71
N VAL A 209 -3.76 43.33 12.87
CA VAL A 209 -3.10 42.62 11.77
C VAL A 209 -4.05 41.52 11.30
N THR A 210 -4.31 41.47 10.00
CA THR A 210 -5.16 40.45 9.39
C THR A 210 -4.27 39.45 8.67
N PHE A 211 -4.58 38.16 8.82
CA PHE A 211 -3.92 37.06 8.11
C PHE A 211 -4.90 36.39 7.14
N SER A 212 -4.37 35.68 6.14
CA SER A 212 -5.16 34.91 5.16
C SER A 212 -5.88 33.71 5.78
N GLU A 213 -5.43 33.25 6.94
CA GLU A 213 -5.97 32.14 7.71
C GLU A 213 -5.66 32.38 9.21
N SER A 214 -6.20 31.52 10.08
CA SER A 214 -5.99 31.64 11.52
C SER A 214 -4.55 31.28 11.89
N VAL A 215 -3.86 32.17 12.60
CA VAL A 215 -2.52 31.93 13.15
C VAL A 215 -2.57 31.69 14.65
N SER A 216 -1.59 30.98 15.20
CA SER A 216 -1.47 30.71 16.64
C SER A 216 -0.03 30.90 17.10
N GLY A 217 0.16 31.05 18.42
CA GLY A 217 1.50 31.25 19.01
C GLY A 217 2.09 32.65 18.78
N VAL A 218 1.27 33.60 18.32
CA VAL A 218 1.71 34.99 18.11
C VAL A 218 1.84 35.70 19.45
N ASP A 219 2.98 36.34 19.69
CA ASP A 219 3.23 37.15 20.88
C ASP A 219 3.92 38.49 20.55
N ALA A 220 4.22 39.28 21.58
CA ALA A 220 4.80 40.62 21.40
C ALA A 220 6.21 40.60 20.78
N SER A 221 6.93 39.49 20.84
CA SER A 221 8.29 39.34 20.30
C SER A 221 8.31 39.13 18.79
N ASP A 222 7.19 38.73 18.18
CA ASP A 222 7.04 38.57 16.73
C ASP A 222 7.01 39.91 15.97
N PHE A 223 6.91 41.02 16.69
CA PHE A 223 6.74 42.35 16.12
C PHE A 223 7.90 43.28 16.47
N SER A 224 8.36 44.04 15.46
CA SER A 224 9.35 45.10 15.62
C SER A 224 8.71 46.47 15.43
N LEU A 225 8.90 47.37 16.39
CA LEU A 225 8.49 48.77 16.27
C LEU A 225 9.63 49.60 15.69
N ILE A 226 9.31 50.38 14.65
CA ILE A 226 10.22 51.36 14.05
C ILE A 226 9.59 52.74 14.20
N PHE A 227 10.29 53.65 14.88
CA PHE A 227 9.87 55.03 15.07
C PHE A 227 10.65 55.94 14.11
N THR A 228 9.95 56.82 13.37
CA THR A 228 10.56 57.75 12.40
C THR A 228 10.64 59.20 12.91
N GLY A 229 10.19 59.46 14.14
CA GLY A 229 10.21 60.77 14.80
C GLY A 229 10.63 60.65 16.26
N SER A 230 10.22 61.59 17.11
CA SER A 230 10.55 61.59 18.55
C SER A 230 9.72 60.61 19.40
N ALA A 231 8.74 59.93 18.81
CA ALA A 231 7.93 58.94 19.51
C ALA A 231 8.77 57.71 19.91
N SER A 232 8.44 57.11 21.05
CA SER A 232 9.07 55.90 21.57
C SER A 232 8.05 55.06 22.33
N GLY A 233 8.27 53.75 22.42
CA GLY A 233 7.41 52.84 23.18
C GLY A 233 7.73 51.37 22.91
N SER A 234 6.89 50.49 23.45
CA SER A 234 6.95 49.04 23.28
C SER A 234 5.56 48.49 22.98
N ILE A 235 5.49 47.25 22.48
CA ILE A 235 4.22 46.53 22.36
C ILE A 235 3.84 46.04 23.73
N ALA A 236 2.73 46.54 24.27
CA ALA A 236 2.28 46.22 25.63
C ALA A 236 1.60 44.85 25.71
N SER A 237 0.83 44.48 24.67
CA SER A 237 0.12 43.21 24.58
C SER A 237 -0.18 42.85 23.13
N VAL A 238 -0.30 41.54 22.86
CA VAL A 238 -0.87 40.96 21.64
C VAL A 238 -2.06 40.11 22.09
N THR A 239 -3.20 40.29 21.43
CA THR A 239 -4.48 39.65 21.76
C THR A 239 -5.20 39.20 20.52
#